data_AF-A0A5N3P9M4-F1
#
_entry.id   AF-A0A5N3P9M4-F1
#
_cell.length_a   1.000
_cell.length_b   1.000
_cell.length_c   1.000
_cell.angle_alpha   90.00
_cell.angle_beta   90.00
_cell.angle_gamma   90.00
#
_symmetry.space_group_name_H-M   'P 1'
#
loop_
_entity.id
_entity.type
_entity.pdbx_description
1 polymer ?
#
loop_
_entity_poly.entity_id
_entity_poly.type
_entity_poly.pdbx_seq_one_letter_code
_entity_poly.pdbx_strand_id
1 'polypeptide(L)'
;MWRALVFLGLLCVAAFGAVWLADRPGTVLVTFGGYELQTSVAVATIALVALALALALLWAGITALLRLPSRLTFASRARRRARGYQAVSRGMVAVGAGDPIAARRYASEAERLLGREALTLLLKAQAAQVSGNRAAAEAAFTEMMDEDETRVLGLRGLFVEARRRGDADAAREYAGEAIRIAPAATWASDAVLEARCADRDWRGALESVERRASLGLLDKPTARRHRAVLLAADALDRAEHDPERALASAQDAARLAPGLVPAAALAGRLLSRKGDLRRAAKIIEAAWRIQPHPDLAEVYLNLRRGDSGLDRLKRAETLSRMSQGSAEGRLAVARAALESREFGRARDALEPLLAERPSMRVCLLMSDLEQAEHGATGRGREWLARATRAPRDPAWIADGIVSDQWAPISPVTGRLDAFVWQAPPDVLVAPELTMSDDVTADLDDEPRALPVADEATTVSPAPVEPVGGGAEPPSEAAPEPPKPKPQPVVFPAGPPDDPGLRDEPTTRRSFFG
;
A
#
# COMPACT_ATOMS: atom_id res chain seq x y z
N MET A 1 29.57 -48.90 10.99
CA MET A 1 30.74 -49.80 11.08
C MET A 1 30.95 -50.39 12.48
N TRP A 2 30.91 -49.60 13.56
CA TRP A 2 31.03 -50.09 14.95
C TRP A 2 30.07 -51.24 15.33
N ARG A 3 28.79 -51.14 14.94
CA ARG A 3 27.77 -52.19 15.24
C ARG A 3 28.08 -53.54 14.57
N ALA A 4 28.78 -53.54 13.44
CA ALA A 4 29.17 -54.76 12.74
C ALA A 4 30.42 -55.42 13.35
N LEU A 5 31.39 -54.61 13.80
CA LEU A 5 32.58 -55.12 14.52
C LEU A 5 32.22 -55.73 15.88
N VAL A 6 31.30 -55.10 16.62
CA VAL A 6 30.79 -55.65 17.89
C VAL A 6 30.04 -56.96 17.67
N PHE A 7 29.24 -57.06 16.60
CA PHE A 7 28.54 -58.30 16.26
C PHE A 7 29.50 -59.42 15.86
N LEU A 8 30.54 -59.12 15.08
CA LEU A 8 31.56 -60.10 14.70
C LEU A 8 32.39 -60.58 15.91
N GLY A 9 32.73 -59.67 16.82
CA GLY A 9 33.40 -60.02 18.08
C GLY A 9 32.54 -60.94 18.96
N LEU A 10 31.25 -60.63 19.12
CA LEU A 10 30.30 -61.48 19.83
C LEU A 10 30.12 -62.85 19.16
N LEU A 11 30.11 -62.90 17.83
CA LEU A 11 30.04 -64.13 17.06
C LEU A 11 31.28 -65.01 17.29
N CYS A 12 32.48 -64.43 17.28
CA CYS A 12 33.72 -65.15 17.56
C CYS A 12 33.76 -65.70 18.98
N VAL A 13 33.31 -64.92 19.98
CA VAL A 13 33.23 -65.39 21.38
C VAL A 13 32.19 -66.49 21.54
N ALA A 14 31.03 -66.38 20.87
CA ALA A 14 30.00 -67.42 20.88
C ALA A 14 30.48 -68.71 20.19
N ALA A 15 31.17 -68.60 19.06
CA ALA A 15 31.77 -69.74 18.36
C ALA A 15 32.85 -70.42 19.21
N PHE A 16 33.71 -69.64 19.88
CA PHE A 16 34.72 -70.16 20.79
C PHE A 16 34.11 -70.87 22.00
N GLY A 17 33.08 -70.28 22.61
CA GLY A 17 32.33 -70.91 23.70
C GLY A 17 31.63 -72.21 23.29
N ALA A 18 31.09 -72.27 22.06
CA ALA A 18 30.47 -73.47 21.52
C ALA A 18 31.47 -74.62 21.28
N VAL A 19 32.66 -74.30 20.75
CA VAL A 19 33.73 -75.29 20.54
C VAL A 19 34.29 -75.79 21.87
N TRP A 20 34.55 -74.90 22.83
CA TRP A 20 35.05 -75.28 24.16
C TRP A 20 34.09 -76.19 24.92
N LEU A 21 32.78 -76.00 24.73
CA LEU A 21 31.76 -76.82 25.36
C LEU A 21 31.59 -78.19 24.68
N ALA A 22 31.82 -78.27 23.36
CA ALA A 22 31.79 -79.52 22.62
C ALA A 22 32.94 -80.47 23.02
N ASP A 23 34.10 -79.92 23.39
CA ASP A 23 35.30 -80.69 23.76
C ASP A 23 35.29 -81.24 25.20
N ARG A 24 34.26 -80.96 26.02
CA ARG A 24 34.11 -81.52 27.38
C ARG A 24 32.82 -82.35 27.53
N PRO A 25 32.89 -83.69 27.42
CA PRO A 25 31.72 -84.55 27.58
C PRO A 25 31.32 -84.64 29.06
N GLY A 26 30.45 -83.73 29.50
CA GLY A 26 29.72 -83.84 30.75
C GLY A 26 28.29 -84.32 30.51
N THR A 27 27.75 -85.13 31.41
CA THR A 27 26.32 -85.48 31.46
C THR A 27 25.63 -84.62 32.51
N VAL A 28 24.53 -83.97 32.16
CA VAL A 28 23.66 -83.27 33.11
C VAL A 28 22.52 -84.22 33.46
N LEU A 29 22.40 -84.55 34.75
CA LEU A 29 21.27 -85.31 35.27
C LEU A 29 20.24 -84.31 35.80
N VAL A 30 19.08 -84.22 35.17
CA VAL A 30 17.96 -83.40 35.66
C VAL A 30 16.95 -84.35 36.29
N THR A 31 16.79 -84.23 37.61
CA THR A 31 15.80 -85.00 38.38
C THR A 31 14.58 -84.13 38.64
N PHE A 32 13.42 -84.53 38.13
CA PHE A 32 12.18 -83.80 38.34
C PHE A 32 11.03 -84.79 38.60
N GLY A 33 10.48 -84.77 39.83
CA GLY A 33 9.31 -85.58 40.18
C GLY A 33 9.47 -87.10 40.00
N GLY A 34 10.67 -87.64 40.18
CA GLY A 34 10.96 -89.07 40.00
C GLY A 34 11.33 -89.50 38.57
N TYR A 35 11.34 -88.58 37.60
CA TYR A 35 11.87 -88.81 36.27
C TYR A 35 13.34 -88.34 36.19
N GLU A 36 14.21 -89.24 35.73
CA GLU A 36 15.63 -88.96 35.48
C GLU A 36 15.86 -88.77 33.99
N LEU A 37 16.08 -87.53 33.56
CA LEU A 37 16.54 -87.26 32.19
C LEU A 37 18.05 -87.06 32.20
N GLN A 38 18.77 -88.02 31.61
CA GLN A 38 20.20 -87.92 31.38
C GLN A 38 20.42 -87.29 29.99
N THR A 39 20.90 -86.06 29.95
CA THR A 39 21.17 -85.34 28.69
C THR A 39 22.62 -84.88 28.63
N SER A 40 23.19 -84.74 27.43
CA SER A 40 24.54 -84.19 27.29
C SER A 40 24.54 -82.69 27.58
N VAL A 41 25.64 -82.17 28.11
CA VAL A 41 25.83 -80.72 28.36
C VAL A 41 25.57 -79.88 27.10
N ALA A 42 25.90 -80.40 25.92
CA ALA A 42 25.62 -79.75 24.64
C ALA A 42 24.11 -79.58 24.37
N VAL A 43 23.31 -80.62 24.62
CA VAL A 43 21.85 -80.54 24.43
C VAL A 43 21.20 -79.61 25.44
N ALA A 44 21.63 -79.66 26.71
CA ALA A 44 21.12 -78.80 27.77
C ALA A 44 21.40 -77.30 27.50
N THR A 45 22.59 -76.97 26.97
CA THR A 45 22.94 -75.58 26.63
C THR A 45 22.22 -75.07 25.39
N ILE A 46 22.05 -75.90 24.35
CA ILE A 46 21.21 -75.54 23.20
C ILE A 46 19.78 -75.27 23.65
N ALA A 47 19.21 -76.12 24.52
CA ALA A 47 17.87 -75.92 25.06
C ALA A 47 17.76 -74.62 25.88
N LEU A 48 18.78 -74.29 26.69
CA LEU A 48 18.83 -73.05 27.46
C LEU A 48 18.89 -71.81 26.55
N VAL A 49 19.72 -71.84 25.51
CA VAL A 49 19.83 -70.74 24.54
C VAL A 49 18.52 -70.59 23.76
N ALA A 50 17.90 -71.70 23.35
CA ALA A 50 16.59 -71.68 22.68
C ALA A 50 15.50 -71.10 23.59
N LEU A 51 15.49 -71.46 24.87
CA LEU A 51 14.57 -70.90 25.86
C LEU A 51 14.81 -69.40 26.10
N ALA A 52 16.07 -68.98 26.23
CA ALA A 52 16.43 -67.57 26.36
C ALA A 52 16.01 -66.76 25.13
N LEU A 53 16.20 -67.29 23.93
CA LEU A 53 15.76 -66.69 22.68
C LEU A 53 14.23 -66.60 22.61
N ALA A 54 13.52 -67.67 23.00
CA ALA A 54 12.06 -67.68 23.06
C ALA A 54 11.52 -66.64 24.05
N LEU A 55 12.12 -66.52 25.24
CA LEU A 55 11.78 -65.49 26.23
C LEU A 55 12.10 -64.08 25.73
N ALA A 56 13.23 -63.88 25.04
CA ALA A 56 13.58 -62.60 24.43
C ALA A 56 12.60 -62.20 23.32
N LEU A 57 12.18 -63.15 22.47
CA LEU A 57 11.16 -62.93 21.44
C LEU A 57 9.79 -62.64 22.06
N LEU A 58 9.40 -63.37 23.11
CA LEU A 58 8.16 -63.13 23.85
C LEU A 58 8.17 -61.73 24.48
N TRP A 59 9.26 -61.34 25.13
CA TRP A 59 9.43 -60.01 25.73
C TRP A 59 9.45 -58.89 24.69
N ALA A 60 10.11 -59.11 23.55
CA ALA A 60 10.08 -58.19 22.41
C ALA A 60 8.65 -58.05 21.85
N GLY A 61 7.89 -59.14 21.75
CA GLY A 61 6.49 -59.13 21.34
C GLY A 61 5.60 -58.36 22.31
N ILE A 62 5.73 -58.61 23.61
CA ILE A 62 4.97 -57.90 24.66
C ILE A 62 5.32 -56.40 24.66
N THR A 63 6.60 -56.06 24.62
CA THR A 63 7.03 -54.65 24.58
C THR A 63 6.63 -53.94 23.29
N ALA A 64 6.62 -54.63 22.14
CA ALA A 64 6.08 -54.10 20.90
C ALA A 64 4.58 -53.86 20.98
N LEU A 65 3.82 -54.80 21.55
CA LEU A 65 2.36 -54.68 21.73
C LEU A 65 2.00 -53.54 22.70
N LEU A 66 2.77 -53.36 23.79
CA LEU A 66 2.59 -52.26 24.74
C LEU A 66 3.08 -50.90 24.19
N ARG A 67 4.03 -50.87 23.24
CA ARG A 67 4.52 -49.63 22.58
C ARG A 67 3.79 -49.30 21.28
N LEU A 68 2.96 -50.20 20.74
CA LEU A 68 2.13 -49.97 19.56
C LEU A 68 1.14 -48.80 19.72
N PRO A 69 0.43 -48.67 20.87
CA PRO A 69 -0.53 -47.59 21.09
C PRO A 69 0.15 -46.22 21.01
N SER A 70 1.31 -46.05 21.66
CA SER A 70 2.01 -44.77 21.64
C SER A 70 2.48 -44.40 20.23
N ARG A 71 3.07 -45.33 19.46
CA ARG A 71 3.47 -45.06 18.06
C ARG A 71 2.31 -44.73 17.12
N LEU A 72 1.17 -45.40 17.27
CA LEU A 72 -0.03 -45.10 16.48
C LEU A 72 -0.63 -43.73 16.82
N THR A 73 -0.62 -43.32 18.09
CA THR A 73 -1.11 -41.98 18.49
C THR A 73 -0.26 -40.85 17.91
N PHE A 74 1.07 -40.99 17.87
CA PHE A 74 1.95 -39.98 17.24
C PHE A 74 1.70 -39.89 15.72
N ALA A 75 1.62 -41.01 15.01
CA ALA A 75 1.36 -41.03 13.58
C ALA A 75 -0.04 -40.52 13.22
N SER A 76 -1.03 -40.71 14.09
CA SER A 76 -2.39 -40.17 13.93
C SER A 76 -2.42 -38.66 14.14
N ARG A 77 -1.77 -38.14 15.20
CA ARG A 77 -1.64 -36.70 15.45
C ARG A 77 -0.92 -35.97 14.32
N ALA A 78 0.19 -36.54 13.82
CA ALA A 78 0.91 -35.98 12.69
C ALA A 78 0.03 -35.91 11.42
N ARG A 79 -0.74 -36.96 11.13
CA ARG A 79 -1.69 -36.98 10.01
C ARG A 79 -2.83 -35.97 10.18
N ARG A 80 -3.38 -35.84 11.40
CA ARG A 80 -4.42 -34.85 11.72
C ARG A 80 -3.90 -33.43 11.51
N ARG A 81 -2.69 -33.13 12.00
CA ARG A 81 -2.05 -31.81 11.85
C ARG A 81 -1.72 -31.50 10.38
N ALA A 82 -1.20 -32.47 9.62
CA ALA A 82 -0.96 -32.32 8.19
C ALA A 82 -2.24 -32.01 7.40
N ARG A 83 -3.34 -32.73 7.68
CA ARG A 83 -4.65 -32.43 7.08
C ARG A 83 -5.18 -31.06 7.49
N GLY A 84 -4.96 -30.67 8.74
CA GLY A 84 -5.32 -29.36 9.27
C GLY A 84 -4.64 -28.22 8.50
N TYR A 85 -3.31 -28.28 8.34
CA TYR A 85 -2.58 -27.28 7.55
C TYR A 85 -2.97 -27.29 6.07
N GLN A 86 -3.28 -28.46 5.52
CA GLN A 86 -3.78 -28.56 4.15
C GLN A 86 -5.17 -27.89 4.01
N ALA A 87 -6.04 -28.03 5.01
CA ALA A 87 -7.32 -27.32 5.06
C ALA A 87 -7.10 -25.80 5.19
N VAL A 88 -6.16 -25.36 6.04
CA VAL A 88 -5.81 -23.92 6.14
C VAL A 88 -5.35 -23.37 4.79
N SER A 89 -4.42 -24.05 4.12
CA SER A 89 -3.90 -23.64 2.82
C SER A 89 -5.00 -23.57 1.76
N ARG A 90 -5.85 -24.59 1.63
CA ARG A 90 -6.98 -24.57 0.69
C ARG A 90 -8.01 -23.50 1.05
N GLY A 91 -8.25 -23.27 2.33
CA GLY A 91 -9.14 -22.22 2.81
C GLY A 91 -8.64 -20.85 2.42
N MET A 92 -7.35 -20.57 2.59
CA MET A 92 -6.76 -19.28 2.20
C MET A 92 -6.83 -19.06 0.68
N VAL A 93 -6.61 -20.11 -0.12
CA VAL A 93 -6.80 -20.04 -1.58
C VAL A 93 -8.26 -19.75 -1.93
N ALA A 94 -9.22 -20.36 -1.23
CA ALA A 94 -10.65 -20.09 -1.45
C ALA A 94 -11.06 -18.67 -1.05
N VAL A 95 -10.47 -18.12 0.03
CA VAL A 95 -10.63 -16.71 0.41
C VAL A 95 -10.13 -15.80 -0.70
N GLY A 96 -8.89 -16.00 -1.17
CA GLY A 96 -8.31 -15.18 -2.26
C GLY A 96 -9.03 -15.35 -3.61
N ALA A 97 -9.63 -16.51 -3.87
CA ALA A 97 -10.45 -16.74 -5.05
C ALA A 97 -11.89 -16.19 -4.92
N GLY A 98 -12.27 -15.65 -3.76
CA GLY A 98 -13.62 -15.15 -3.51
C GLY A 98 -14.70 -16.25 -3.46
N ASP A 99 -14.36 -17.49 -3.08
CA ASP A 99 -15.33 -18.58 -2.87
C ASP A 99 -15.70 -18.70 -1.38
N PRO A 100 -16.78 -18.02 -0.92
CA PRO A 100 -17.16 -18.00 0.50
C PRO A 100 -17.57 -19.38 1.02
N ILE A 101 -18.14 -20.24 0.17
CA ILE A 101 -18.65 -21.56 0.57
C ILE A 101 -17.48 -22.48 0.86
N ALA A 102 -16.51 -22.55 -0.07
CA ALA A 102 -15.31 -23.36 0.12
C ALA A 102 -14.46 -22.81 1.28
N ALA A 103 -14.30 -21.49 1.38
CA ALA A 103 -13.56 -20.84 2.48
C ALA A 103 -14.13 -21.23 3.84
N ARG A 104 -15.45 -21.10 4.04
CA ARG A 104 -16.11 -21.47 5.30
C ARG A 104 -15.98 -22.97 5.60
N ARG A 105 -16.13 -23.83 4.58
CA ARG A 105 -15.98 -25.28 4.75
C ARG A 105 -14.58 -25.63 5.24
N TYR A 106 -13.54 -25.13 4.57
CA TYR A 106 -12.15 -25.39 4.95
C TYR A 106 -11.76 -24.73 6.27
N ALA A 107 -12.30 -23.55 6.61
CA ALA A 107 -12.13 -22.94 7.93
C ALA A 107 -12.67 -23.84 9.04
N SER A 108 -13.90 -24.37 8.89
CA SER A 108 -14.49 -25.29 9.87
C SER A 108 -13.73 -26.62 9.97
N GLU A 109 -13.19 -27.12 8.85
CA GLU A 109 -12.37 -28.32 8.84
C GLU A 109 -11.03 -28.10 9.55
N ALA A 110 -10.39 -26.95 9.32
CA ALA A 110 -9.16 -26.55 9.99
C ALA A 110 -9.34 -26.41 11.50
N GLU A 111 -10.38 -25.70 11.94
CA GLU A 111 -10.73 -25.54 13.37
C GLU A 111 -11.00 -26.90 14.04
N ARG A 112 -11.70 -27.81 13.37
CA ARG A 112 -11.92 -29.17 13.88
C ARG A 112 -10.62 -29.97 14.00
N LEU A 113 -9.68 -29.81 13.07
CA LEU A 113 -8.47 -30.63 13.01
C LEU A 113 -7.34 -30.10 13.89
N LEU A 114 -7.13 -28.78 13.92
CA LEU A 114 -6.06 -28.10 14.64
C LEU A 114 -6.52 -27.50 15.98
N GLY A 115 -7.82 -27.29 16.17
CA GLY A 115 -8.36 -26.56 17.31
C GLY A 115 -8.35 -25.06 17.06
N ARG A 116 -8.31 -24.28 18.15
CA ARG A 116 -8.21 -22.81 18.12
C ARG A 116 -6.75 -22.40 18.12
N GLU A 117 -6.07 -22.60 17.00
CA GLU A 117 -4.72 -22.05 16.78
C GLU A 117 -4.84 -20.71 16.02
N ALA A 118 -3.85 -19.82 16.16
CA ALA A 118 -3.81 -18.52 15.50
C ALA A 118 -4.25 -18.51 14.02
N LEU A 119 -3.71 -19.44 13.23
CA LEU A 119 -4.00 -19.56 11.79
C LEU A 119 -5.44 -19.98 11.50
N THR A 120 -6.06 -20.76 12.38
CA THR A 120 -7.45 -21.20 12.22
C THR A 120 -8.43 -20.08 12.53
N LEU A 121 -8.15 -19.26 13.56
CA LEU A 121 -8.95 -18.09 13.90
C LEU A 121 -8.88 -17.03 12.79
N LEU A 122 -7.68 -16.78 12.25
CA LEU A 122 -7.51 -15.89 11.10
C LEU A 122 -8.32 -16.37 9.89
N LEU A 123 -8.19 -17.65 9.51
CA LEU A 123 -8.94 -18.20 8.38
C LEU A 123 -10.46 -18.14 8.61
N LYS A 124 -10.92 -18.38 9.85
CA LYS A 124 -12.33 -18.24 10.23
C LYS A 124 -12.82 -16.81 10.07
N ALA A 125 -12.04 -15.82 10.51
CA ALA A 125 -12.34 -14.40 10.33
C ALA A 125 -12.40 -14.02 8.84
N GLN A 126 -11.38 -14.42 8.05
CA GLN A 126 -11.32 -14.15 6.61
C GLN A 126 -12.48 -14.80 5.84
N ALA A 127 -12.81 -16.06 6.14
CA ALA A 127 -13.95 -16.73 5.53
C ALA A 127 -15.27 -16.03 5.86
N ALA A 128 -15.41 -15.48 7.07
CA ALA A 128 -16.57 -14.68 7.46
C ALA A 128 -16.63 -13.35 6.70
N GLN A 129 -15.49 -12.68 6.49
CA GLN A 129 -15.39 -11.43 5.70
C GLN A 129 -15.80 -11.66 4.24
N VAL A 130 -15.23 -12.66 3.56
CA VAL A 130 -15.59 -13.01 2.16
C VAL A 130 -17.05 -13.44 2.03
N SER A 131 -17.62 -14.05 3.08
CA SER A 131 -19.04 -14.40 3.13
C SER A 131 -19.98 -13.22 3.44
N GLY A 132 -19.44 -12.03 3.71
CA GLY A 132 -20.21 -10.85 4.13
C GLY A 132 -20.80 -10.94 5.55
N ASN A 133 -20.40 -11.93 6.35
CA ASN A 133 -20.91 -12.12 7.71
C ASN A 133 -20.06 -11.36 8.72
N ARG A 134 -20.32 -10.06 8.85
CA ARG A 134 -19.55 -9.14 9.72
C ARG A 134 -19.56 -9.55 11.19
N ALA A 135 -20.72 -9.94 11.73
CA ALA A 135 -20.82 -10.34 13.13
C ALA A 135 -19.94 -11.55 13.45
N ALA A 136 -19.83 -12.51 12.53
CA ALA A 136 -18.93 -13.66 12.68
C ALA A 136 -17.46 -13.26 12.55
N ALA A 137 -17.13 -12.30 11.67
CA ALA A 137 -15.77 -11.77 11.54
C ALA A 137 -15.32 -11.03 12.81
N GLU A 138 -16.15 -10.12 13.33
CA GLU A 138 -15.90 -9.39 14.58
C GLU A 138 -15.72 -10.34 15.77
N ALA A 139 -16.58 -11.37 15.89
CA ALA A 139 -16.45 -12.37 16.94
C ALA A 139 -15.12 -13.16 16.83
N ALA A 140 -14.71 -13.52 15.61
CA ALA A 140 -13.43 -14.20 15.38
C ALA A 140 -12.22 -13.30 15.71
N PHE A 141 -12.24 -12.02 15.32
CA PHE A 141 -11.17 -11.09 15.67
C PHE A 141 -11.14 -10.76 17.17
N THR A 142 -12.30 -10.75 17.82
CA THR A 142 -12.38 -10.60 19.28
C THR A 142 -11.77 -11.82 19.99
N GLU A 143 -12.08 -13.03 19.53
CA GLU A 143 -11.46 -14.28 20.03
C GLU A 143 -9.93 -14.27 19.84
N MET A 144 -9.42 -13.66 18.76
CA MET A 144 -7.98 -13.47 18.55
C MET A 144 -7.32 -12.48 19.52
N MET A 145 -8.08 -11.67 20.27
CA MET A 145 -7.48 -10.77 21.27
C MET A 145 -7.09 -11.47 22.57
N ASP A 146 -7.67 -12.64 22.83
CA ASP A 146 -7.44 -13.42 24.05
C ASP A 146 -6.00 -13.98 24.13
N GLU A 147 -5.36 -14.23 22.98
CA GLU A 147 -3.99 -14.74 22.90
C GLU A 147 -3.00 -13.64 22.49
N ASP A 148 -1.87 -13.53 23.21
CA ASP A 148 -0.87 -12.49 22.97
C ASP A 148 -0.28 -12.55 21.54
N GLU A 149 -0.13 -13.75 20.96
CA GLU A 149 0.41 -13.94 19.60
C GLU A 149 -0.51 -13.39 18.50
N THR A 150 -1.83 -13.39 18.72
CA THR A 150 -2.81 -12.95 17.71
C THR A 150 -3.46 -11.61 18.00
N ARG A 151 -3.25 -11.05 19.20
CA ARG A 151 -3.89 -9.82 19.63
C ARG A 151 -3.74 -8.66 18.67
N VAL A 152 -2.54 -8.41 18.15
CA VAL A 152 -2.29 -7.30 17.20
C VAL A 152 -3.06 -7.49 15.90
N LEU A 153 -3.21 -8.74 15.45
CA LEU A 153 -3.95 -9.08 14.24
C LEU A 153 -5.46 -8.98 14.46
N GLY A 154 -5.96 -9.42 15.62
CA GLY A 154 -7.34 -9.20 16.05
C GLY A 154 -7.69 -7.71 16.08
N LEU A 155 -6.83 -6.88 16.69
CA LEU A 155 -6.98 -5.42 16.71
C LEU A 155 -7.01 -4.80 15.31
N ARG A 156 -6.18 -5.29 14.37
CA ARG A 156 -6.20 -4.83 12.98
C ARG A 156 -7.54 -5.15 12.31
N GLY A 157 -8.04 -6.37 12.48
CA GLY A 157 -9.34 -6.78 11.93
C GLY A 157 -10.49 -5.93 12.47
N LEU A 158 -10.54 -5.73 13.80
CA LEU A 158 -11.54 -4.89 14.45
C LEU A 158 -11.44 -3.42 14.03
N PHE A 159 -10.23 -2.91 13.83
CA PHE A 159 -10.00 -1.56 13.29
C PHE A 159 -10.61 -1.40 11.88
N VAL A 160 -10.39 -2.37 10.99
CA VAL A 160 -10.93 -2.34 9.62
C VAL A 160 -12.47 -2.40 9.65
N GLU A 161 -13.06 -3.28 10.46
CA GLU A 161 -14.51 -3.37 10.60
C GLU A 161 -15.12 -2.09 11.23
N ALA A 162 -14.45 -1.48 12.21
CA ALA A 162 -14.86 -0.20 12.78
C ALA A 162 -14.84 0.93 11.74
N ARG A 163 -13.78 1.04 10.93
CA ARG A 163 -13.72 2.02 9.82
C ARG A 163 -14.83 1.80 8.79
N ARG A 164 -15.12 0.55 8.43
CA ARG A 164 -16.22 0.19 7.51
C ARG A 164 -17.59 0.59 8.04
N ARG A 165 -17.78 0.60 9.36
CA ARG A 165 -19.02 1.06 10.02
C ARG A 165 -19.08 2.58 10.19
N GLY A 166 -17.99 3.29 9.92
CA GLY A 166 -17.88 4.72 10.20
C GLY A 166 -17.71 5.04 11.70
N ASP A 167 -17.32 4.05 12.50
CA ASP A 167 -17.09 4.20 13.93
C ASP A 167 -15.63 4.61 14.18
N ALA A 168 -15.38 5.92 14.06
CA ALA A 168 -14.05 6.49 14.23
C ALA A 168 -13.51 6.35 15.67
N ASP A 169 -14.39 6.33 16.68
CA ASP A 169 -13.99 6.22 18.08
C ASP A 169 -13.43 4.83 18.38
N ALA A 170 -14.16 3.78 17.99
CA ALA A 170 -13.69 2.41 18.14
C ALA A 170 -12.41 2.15 17.33
N ALA A 171 -12.34 2.67 16.09
CA ALA A 171 -11.14 2.55 15.27
C ALA A 171 -9.90 3.19 15.95
N ARG A 172 -10.08 4.38 16.55
CA ARG A 172 -9.02 5.05 17.32
C ARG A 172 -8.56 4.23 18.51
N GLU A 173 -9.49 3.64 19.25
CA GLU A 173 -9.19 2.81 20.42
C GLU A 173 -8.39 1.56 20.02
N TYR A 174 -8.82 0.82 18.99
CA TYR A 174 -8.12 -0.36 18.52
C TYR A 174 -6.70 -0.06 18.01
N ALA A 175 -6.53 1.02 17.24
CA ALA A 175 -5.21 1.47 16.80
C ALA A 175 -4.32 1.91 17.98
N GLY A 176 -4.92 2.59 18.97
CA GLY A 176 -4.25 3.02 20.20
C GLY A 176 -3.81 1.88 21.12
N GLU A 177 -4.56 0.78 21.16
CA GLU A 177 -4.14 -0.46 21.83
C GLU A 177 -3.03 -1.17 21.04
N ALA A 178 -3.18 -1.27 19.71
CA ALA A 178 -2.21 -1.95 18.86
C ALA A 178 -0.81 -1.30 18.93
N ILE A 179 -0.74 0.03 18.94
CA ILE A 179 0.55 0.74 19.04
C ILE A 179 1.23 0.56 20.41
N ARG A 180 0.46 0.30 21.48
CA ARG A 180 1.01 0.02 22.81
C ARG A 180 1.66 -1.36 22.89
N ILE A 181 1.06 -2.35 22.21
CA ILE A 181 1.55 -3.73 22.18
C ILE A 181 2.68 -3.88 21.15
N ALA A 182 2.47 -3.36 19.93
CA ALA A 182 3.41 -3.46 18.82
C ALA A 182 3.70 -2.08 18.21
N PRO A 183 4.64 -1.31 18.79
CA PRO A 183 5.02 0.01 18.28
C PRO A 183 5.52 0.03 16.83
N ALA A 184 5.99 -1.12 16.32
CA ALA A 184 6.46 -1.28 14.94
C ALA A 184 5.34 -1.50 13.93
N ALA A 185 4.08 -1.67 14.36
CA ALA A 185 2.94 -1.81 13.47
C ALA A 185 2.67 -0.48 12.73
N THR A 186 2.99 -0.44 11.44
CA THR A 186 2.85 0.75 10.60
C THR A 186 1.40 1.19 10.48
N TRP A 187 0.48 0.25 10.19
CA TRP A 187 -0.96 0.52 10.08
C TRP A 187 -1.52 1.21 11.35
N ALA A 188 -1.09 0.78 12.54
CA ALA A 188 -1.54 1.35 13.81
C ALA A 188 -0.93 2.74 14.03
N SER A 189 0.35 2.91 13.68
CA SER A 189 1.04 4.21 13.74
C SER A 189 0.42 5.23 12.79
N ASP A 190 0.02 4.81 11.59
CA ASP A 190 -0.67 5.64 10.60
C ASP A 190 -2.06 6.03 11.10
N ALA A 191 -2.86 5.06 11.55
CA ALA A 191 -4.20 5.31 12.10
C ALA A 191 -4.19 6.27 13.31
N VAL A 192 -3.23 6.11 14.24
CA VAL A 192 -3.09 7.03 15.39
C VAL A 192 -2.65 8.43 14.94
N LEU A 193 -1.80 8.54 13.92
CA LEU A 193 -1.41 9.84 13.36
C LEU A 193 -2.61 10.52 12.68
N GLU A 194 -3.34 9.81 11.84
CA GLU A 194 -4.56 10.29 11.17
C GLU A 194 -5.59 10.80 12.18
N ALA A 195 -5.84 10.00 13.23
CA ALA A 195 -6.72 10.36 14.33
C ALA A 195 -6.32 11.66 15.04
N ARG A 196 -5.04 11.79 15.43
CA ARG A 196 -4.53 13.00 16.10
C ARG A 196 -4.62 14.23 15.20
N CYS A 197 -4.37 14.08 13.90
CA CYS A 197 -4.53 15.16 12.95
C CYS A 197 -6.01 15.56 12.78
N ALA A 198 -6.93 14.60 12.75
CA ALA A 198 -8.37 14.86 12.69
C ALA A 198 -8.87 15.61 13.93
N ASP A 199 -8.36 15.26 15.11
CA ASP A 199 -8.64 15.94 16.38
C ASP A 199 -7.93 17.29 16.53
N ARG A 200 -7.08 17.67 15.56
CA ARG A 200 -6.19 18.84 15.63
C ARG A 200 -5.23 18.83 16.81
N ASP A 201 -4.90 17.63 17.34
CA ASP A 201 -3.83 17.44 18.30
C ASP A 201 -2.47 17.42 17.58
N TRP A 202 -2.04 18.59 17.11
CA TRP A 202 -0.79 18.73 16.36
C TRP A 202 0.45 18.35 17.17
N ARG A 203 0.40 18.56 18.49
CA ARG A 203 1.50 18.19 19.39
C ARG A 203 1.62 16.68 19.50
N GLY A 204 0.51 15.98 19.74
CA GLY A 204 0.50 14.52 19.72
C GLY A 204 0.91 13.97 18.35
N ALA A 205 0.45 14.57 17.26
CA ALA A 205 0.85 14.16 15.90
C ALA A 205 2.36 14.29 15.68
N LEU A 206 2.99 15.37 16.18
CA LEU A 206 4.44 15.55 16.12
C LEU A 206 5.19 14.44 16.86
N GLU A 207 4.74 14.10 18.08
CA GLU A 207 5.32 13.00 18.87
C GLU A 207 5.19 11.64 18.13
N SER A 208 4.08 11.42 17.42
CA SER A 208 3.89 10.22 16.59
C SER A 208 4.90 10.15 15.44
N VAL A 209 5.14 11.26 14.74
CA VAL A 209 6.13 11.32 13.65
C VAL A 209 7.55 11.09 14.18
N GLU A 210 7.91 11.71 15.31
CA GLU A 210 9.22 11.54 15.94
C GLU A 210 9.45 10.09 16.40
N ARG A 211 8.43 9.46 17.01
CA ARG A 211 8.48 8.05 17.38
C ARG A 211 8.71 7.15 16.16
N ARG A 212 7.95 7.34 15.08
CA ARG A 212 8.10 6.57 13.84
C ARG A 212 9.50 6.72 13.24
N ALA A 213 10.04 7.94 13.24
CA ALA A 213 11.41 8.20 12.79
C ALA A 213 12.44 7.48 13.67
N SER A 214 12.25 7.48 15.00
CA SER A 214 13.15 6.80 15.94
C SER A 214 13.14 5.27 15.80
N LEU A 215 12.00 4.70 15.39
CA LEU A 215 11.83 3.28 15.10
C LEU A 215 12.31 2.89 13.69
N GLY A 216 12.75 3.86 12.87
CA GLY A 216 13.16 3.61 11.49
C GLY A 216 12.01 3.34 10.51
N LEU A 217 10.75 3.62 10.91
CA LEU A 217 9.56 3.47 10.07
C LEU A 217 9.35 4.63 9.08
N LEU A 218 10.10 5.71 9.25
CA LEU A 218 10.11 6.88 8.38
C LEU A 218 11.55 7.30 8.09
N ASP A 219 11.86 7.62 6.84
CA ASP A 219 13.14 8.20 6.47
C ASP A 219 13.27 9.64 7.00
N LYS A 220 14.51 10.09 7.19
CA LYS A 220 14.80 11.41 7.78
C LYS A 220 14.21 12.57 6.97
N PRO A 221 14.34 12.62 5.62
CA PRO A 221 13.67 13.63 4.80
C PRO A 221 12.14 13.68 4.99
N THR A 222 11.46 12.54 4.93
CA THR A 222 10.00 12.45 5.09
C THR A 222 9.57 12.84 6.49
N ALA A 223 10.27 12.39 7.53
CA ALA A 223 9.98 12.80 8.91
C ALA A 223 10.14 14.33 9.09
N ARG A 224 11.18 14.92 8.49
CA ARG A 224 11.39 16.38 8.49
C ARG A 224 10.28 17.13 7.76
N ARG A 225 9.81 16.60 6.62
CA ARG A 225 8.69 17.14 5.84
C ARG A 225 7.38 17.07 6.63
N HIS A 226 7.02 15.91 7.17
CA HIS A 226 5.83 15.75 8.01
C HIS A 226 5.85 16.66 9.24
N ARG A 227 7.00 16.80 9.90
CA ARG A 227 7.17 17.76 11.01
C ARG A 227 6.87 19.20 10.56
N ALA A 228 7.35 19.61 9.39
CA ALA A 228 7.07 20.94 8.86
C ALA A 228 5.58 21.15 8.56
N VAL A 229 4.91 20.13 8.01
CA VAL A 229 3.46 20.16 7.70
C VAL A 229 2.63 20.29 8.99
N LEU A 230 2.95 19.52 10.02
CA LEU A 230 2.28 19.60 11.32
C LEU A 230 2.48 20.94 12.02
N LEU A 231 3.69 21.51 11.93
CA LEU A 231 3.96 22.86 12.45
C LEU A 231 3.21 23.94 11.64
N ALA A 232 3.06 23.77 10.33
CA ALA A 232 2.26 24.67 9.51
C ALA A 232 0.76 24.59 9.86
N ALA A 233 0.26 23.37 10.12
CA ALA A 233 -1.11 23.14 10.58
C ALA A 233 -1.38 23.83 11.93
N ASP A 234 -0.51 23.61 12.92
CA ASP A 234 -0.59 24.26 14.24
C ASP A 234 -0.55 25.79 14.12
N ALA A 235 0.31 26.31 13.22
CA ALA A 235 0.38 27.74 12.96
C ALA A 235 -0.92 28.30 12.36
N LEU A 236 -1.55 27.60 11.42
CA LEU A 236 -2.81 28.02 10.80
C LEU A 236 -3.94 28.09 11.84
N ASP A 237 -4.10 27.06 12.66
CA ASP A 237 -5.13 27.02 13.70
C ASP A 237 -4.95 28.11 14.77
N ARG A 238 -3.69 28.42 15.12
CA ARG A 238 -3.39 29.45 16.14
C ARG A 238 -3.37 30.87 15.60
N ALA A 239 -3.31 31.07 14.29
CA ALA A 239 -3.02 32.38 13.69
C ALA A 239 -3.94 33.52 14.15
N GLU A 240 -5.21 33.21 14.45
CA GLU A 240 -6.21 34.18 14.89
C GLU A 240 -6.16 34.47 16.39
N HIS A 241 -5.85 33.47 17.22
CA HIS A 241 -5.98 33.55 18.69
C HIS A 241 -4.63 33.72 19.40
N ASP A 242 -3.54 33.21 18.83
CA ASP A 242 -2.17 33.26 19.38
C ASP A 242 -1.16 33.49 18.24
N PRO A 243 -1.09 34.72 17.67
CA PRO A 243 -0.28 35.02 16.49
C PRO A 243 1.23 34.93 16.76
N GLU A 244 1.68 35.06 18.00
CA GLU A 244 3.10 34.96 18.34
C GLU A 244 3.60 33.52 18.27
N ARG A 245 2.85 32.57 18.85
CA ARG A 245 3.18 31.15 18.72
C ARG A 245 2.97 30.65 17.30
N ALA A 246 1.91 31.09 16.63
CA ALA A 246 1.68 30.77 15.22
C ALA A 246 2.86 31.21 14.34
N LEU A 247 3.41 32.40 14.59
CA LEU A 247 4.58 32.88 13.87
C LEU A 247 5.81 31.99 14.09
N ALA A 248 6.07 31.58 15.34
CA ALA A 248 7.18 30.68 15.66
C ALA A 248 7.03 29.33 14.93
N SER A 249 5.86 28.70 15.02
CA SER A 249 5.55 27.43 14.33
C SER A 249 5.68 27.57 12.81
N ALA A 250 5.18 28.65 12.21
CA ALA A 250 5.28 28.89 10.77
C ALA A 250 6.73 29.13 10.30
N GLN A 251 7.54 29.84 11.09
CA GLN A 251 8.96 30.05 10.79
C GLN A 251 9.76 28.75 10.87
N ASP A 252 9.49 27.94 11.89
CA ASP A 252 10.14 26.63 12.04
C ASP A 252 9.73 25.68 10.91
N ALA A 253 8.45 25.66 10.53
CA ALA A 253 7.96 24.93 9.36
C ALA A 253 8.67 25.36 8.07
N ALA A 254 8.76 26.68 7.80
CA ALA A 254 9.43 27.21 6.62
C ALA A 254 10.96 26.94 6.62
N ARG A 255 11.59 26.84 7.79
CA ARG A 255 13.00 26.44 7.90
C ARG A 255 13.19 24.93 7.63
N LEU A 256 12.26 24.11 8.11
CA LEU A 256 12.31 22.66 7.91
C LEU A 256 12.00 22.28 6.46
N ALA A 257 10.98 22.88 5.86
CA ALA A 257 10.58 22.68 4.47
C ALA A 257 10.41 24.04 3.75
N PRO A 258 11.49 24.62 3.19
CA PRO A 258 11.41 25.92 2.51
C PRO A 258 10.47 25.98 1.30
N GLY A 259 10.18 24.84 0.68
CA GLY A 259 9.19 24.72 -0.40
C GLY A 259 7.74 24.55 0.08
N LEU A 260 7.47 24.52 1.39
CA LEU A 260 6.11 24.45 1.91
C LEU A 260 5.47 25.84 1.86
N VAL A 261 4.87 26.16 0.73
CA VAL A 261 4.16 27.41 0.42
C VAL A 261 3.28 27.92 1.58
N PRO A 262 2.34 27.16 2.15
CA PRO A 262 1.43 27.65 3.18
C PRO A 262 2.16 28.15 4.44
N ALA A 263 3.25 27.49 4.83
CA ALA A 263 4.06 27.90 5.97
C ALA A 263 4.77 29.24 5.70
N ALA A 264 5.40 29.36 4.53
CA ALA A 264 6.10 30.58 4.13
C ALA A 264 5.14 31.77 3.95
N ALA A 265 3.97 31.55 3.34
CA ALA A 265 2.93 32.56 3.18
C ALA A 265 2.38 33.03 4.53
N LEU A 266 2.07 32.11 5.46
CA LEU A 266 1.60 32.45 6.79
C LEU A 266 2.66 33.22 7.60
N ALA A 267 3.91 32.74 7.62
CA ALA A 267 5.01 33.43 8.29
C ALA A 267 5.21 34.85 7.72
N GLY A 268 5.15 35.00 6.39
CA GLY A 268 5.21 36.30 5.72
C GLY A 268 4.10 37.26 6.14
N ARG A 269 2.84 36.78 6.19
CA ARG A 269 1.70 37.58 6.67
C ARG A 269 1.86 38.02 8.12
N LEU A 270 2.24 37.11 9.01
CA LEU A 270 2.40 37.41 10.44
C LEU A 270 3.57 38.38 10.68
N LEU A 271 4.70 38.22 9.98
CA LEU A 271 5.83 39.16 10.06
C LEU A 271 5.48 40.54 9.49
N SER A 272 4.76 40.60 8.38
CA SER A 272 4.25 41.86 7.81
C SER A 272 3.37 42.59 8.83
N ARG A 273 2.43 41.87 9.47
CA ARG A 273 1.57 42.43 10.53
C ARG A 273 2.38 42.97 11.72
N LYS A 274 3.49 42.29 12.08
CA LYS A 274 4.42 42.72 13.14
C LYS A 274 5.35 43.86 12.71
N GLY A 275 5.41 44.20 11.42
CA GLY A 275 6.29 45.23 10.86
C GLY A 275 7.70 44.76 10.50
N ASP A 276 8.01 43.46 10.62
CA ASP A 276 9.32 42.91 10.26
C ASP A 276 9.37 42.55 8.76
N LEU A 277 9.34 43.58 7.93
CA LEU A 277 9.25 43.46 6.47
C LEU A 277 10.46 42.75 5.87
N ARG A 278 11.66 42.98 6.43
CA ARG A 278 12.90 42.41 5.92
C ARG A 278 12.91 40.89 6.08
N ARG A 279 12.51 40.37 7.23
CA ARG A 279 12.42 38.92 7.44
C ARG A 279 11.29 38.31 6.63
N ALA A 280 10.15 38.99 6.54
CA ALA A 280 9.02 38.55 5.72
C ALA A 280 9.43 38.36 4.25
N ALA A 281 10.04 39.38 3.65
CA ALA A 281 10.56 39.32 2.28
C ALA A 281 11.53 38.16 2.09
N LYS A 282 12.49 37.99 3.02
CA LYS A 282 13.49 36.92 2.93
C LYS A 282 12.87 35.52 2.89
N ILE A 283 11.87 35.25 3.73
CA ILE A 283 11.18 33.94 3.78
C ILE A 283 10.41 33.71 2.48
N ILE A 284 9.64 34.70 2.03
CA ILE A 284 8.82 34.59 0.83
C ILE A 284 9.69 34.40 -0.41
N GLU A 285 10.76 35.19 -0.57
CA GLU A 285 11.68 35.05 -1.70
C GLU A 285 12.41 33.70 -1.71
N ALA A 286 12.72 33.13 -0.53
CA ALA A 286 13.33 31.81 -0.45
C ALA A 286 12.36 30.72 -0.96
N ALA A 287 11.11 30.77 -0.52
CA ALA A 287 10.06 29.85 -1.00
C ALA A 287 9.75 30.05 -2.49
N TRP A 288 9.69 31.30 -2.95
CA TRP A 288 9.40 31.67 -4.33
C TRP A 288 10.41 31.11 -5.33
N ARG A 289 11.70 31.07 -4.97
CA ARG A 289 12.75 30.47 -5.82
C ARG A 289 12.59 28.96 -5.97
N ILE A 290 11.92 28.29 -5.04
CA ILE A 290 11.67 26.83 -5.08
C ILE A 290 10.37 26.54 -5.83
N GLN A 291 9.29 27.23 -5.44
CA GLN A 291 7.96 27.04 -6.01
C GLN A 291 7.25 28.39 -6.10
N PRO A 292 7.30 29.08 -7.26
CA PRO A 292 6.47 30.26 -7.51
C PRO A 292 4.98 29.91 -7.33
N HIS A 293 4.26 30.68 -6.52
CA HIS A 293 2.88 30.35 -6.12
C HIS A 293 2.05 31.62 -5.86
N PRO A 294 0.76 31.67 -6.25
CA PRO A 294 -0.10 32.85 -6.07
C PRO A 294 -0.13 33.39 -4.64
N ASP A 295 -0.28 32.54 -3.63
CA ASP A 295 -0.26 32.95 -2.21
C ASP A 295 1.03 33.68 -1.80
N LEU A 296 2.19 33.24 -2.31
CA LEU A 296 3.46 33.91 -2.02
C LEU A 296 3.51 35.29 -2.69
N ALA A 297 3.02 35.39 -3.93
CA ALA A 297 2.91 36.66 -4.62
C ALA A 297 2.00 37.62 -3.87
N GLU A 298 0.81 37.18 -3.46
CA GLU A 298 -0.15 38.00 -2.73
C GLU A 298 0.46 38.59 -1.46
N VAL A 299 1.17 37.78 -0.67
CA VAL A 299 1.80 38.23 0.58
C VAL A 299 2.97 39.18 0.30
N TYR A 300 3.77 38.92 -0.73
CA TYR A 300 4.91 39.78 -1.06
C TYR A 300 4.48 41.16 -1.62
N LEU A 301 3.43 41.18 -2.44
CA LEU A 301 2.88 42.42 -3.00
C LEU A 301 2.24 43.29 -1.92
N ASN A 302 1.65 42.67 -0.90
CA ASN A 302 1.00 43.35 0.23
C ASN A 302 1.89 43.43 1.48
N LEU A 303 3.20 43.26 1.34
CA LEU A 303 4.14 43.18 2.46
C LEU A 303 4.10 44.43 3.34
N ARG A 304 4.03 45.62 2.73
CA ARG A 304 3.91 46.91 3.42
C ARG A 304 2.52 47.48 3.21
N ARG A 305 1.84 47.80 4.32
CA ARG A 305 0.55 48.52 4.27
C ARG A 305 0.77 49.95 3.76
N GLY A 306 -0.07 50.39 2.83
CA GLY A 306 -0.03 51.75 2.27
C GLY A 306 0.83 51.91 1.01
N ASP A 307 1.38 50.84 0.45
CA ASP A 307 2.05 50.88 -0.86
C ASP A 307 1.07 51.30 -1.97
N SER A 308 1.53 52.16 -2.88
CA SER A 308 0.81 52.50 -4.09
C SER A 308 0.73 51.30 -5.05
N GLY A 309 -0.20 51.32 -6.02
CA GLY A 309 -0.26 50.28 -7.06
C GLY A 309 1.08 50.13 -7.79
N LEU A 310 1.72 51.26 -8.14
CA LEU A 310 3.02 51.26 -8.81
C LEU A 310 4.14 50.66 -7.95
N ASP A 311 4.09 50.81 -6.62
CA ASP A 311 5.06 50.16 -5.74
C ASP A 311 4.83 48.65 -5.66
N ARG A 312 3.57 48.20 -5.65
CA ARG A 312 3.23 46.78 -5.78
C ARG A 312 3.70 46.21 -7.12
N LEU A 313 3.54 46.94 -8.22
CA LEU A 313 4.04 46.54 -9.53
C LEU A 313 5.57 46.35 -9.54
N LYS A 314 6.35 47.27 -8.94
CA LYS A 314 7.81 47.11 -8.81
C LYS A 314 8.19 45.86 -8.01
N ARG A 315 7.42 45.50 -6.98
CA ARG A 315 7.61 44.24 -6.23
C ARG A 315 7.29 43.02 -7.10
N ALA A 316 6.21 43.07 -7.87
CA ALA A 316 5.84 42.00 -8.80
C ALA A 316 6.94 41.76 -9.85
N GLU A 317 7.49 42.82 -10.43
CA GLU A 317 8.61 42.74 -11.37
C GLU A 317 9.85 42.12 -10.71
N THR A 318 10.08 42.43 -9.43
CA THR A 318 11.16 41.84 -8.64
C THR A 318 10.97 40.33 -8.44
N LEU A 319 9.76 39.87 -8.10
CA LEU A 319 9.45 38.44 -8.03
C LEU A 319 9.58 37.74 -9.39
N SER A 320 9.08 38.37 -10.45
CA SER A 320 9.14 37.81 -11.81
C SER A 320 10.57 37.54 -12.24
N ARG A 321 11.50 38.50 -12.00
CA ARG A 321 12.93 38.34 -12.24
C ARG A 321 13.57 37.15 -11.49
N MET A 322 13.11 36.85 -10.28
CA MET A 322 13.63 35.71 -9.51
C MET A 322 13.18 34.35 -10.05
N SER A 323 12.04 34.31 -10.74
CA SER A 323 11.42 33.08 -11.23
C SER A 323 11.81 32.68 -12.66
N GLN A 324 12.78 33.39 -13.26
CA GLN A 324 13.32 33.10 -14.60
C GLN A 324 12.25 32.92 -15.70
N GLY A 325 11.15 33.69 -15.63
CA GLY A 325 10.06 33.57 -16.59
C GLY A 325 9.08 32.43 -16.30
N SER A 326 8.84 32.12 -15.02
CA SER A 326 7.68 31.30 -14.63
C SER A 326 6.35 31.97 -15.02
N ALA A 327 5.31 31.18 -15.26
CA ALA A 327 3.97 31.70 -15.52
C ALA A 327 3.43 32.53 -14.35
N GLU A 328 3.61 32.05 -13.10
CA GLU A 328 3.17 32.77 -11.89
C GLU A 328 3.84 34.14 -11.73
N GLY A 329 5.13 34.27 -12.06
CA GLY A 329 5.82 35.55 -12.04
C GLY A 329 5.24 36.55 -13.02
N ARG A 330 4.89 36.11 -14.23
CA ARG A 330 4.22 36.95 -15.24
C ARG A 330 2.81 37.32 -14.81
N LEU A 331 2.05 36.38 -14.26
CA LEU A 331 0.69 36.61 -13.75
C LEU A 331 0.67 37.60 -12.59
N ALA A 332 1.66 37.55 -11.69
CA ALA A 332 1.81 38.52 -10.61
C ALA A 332 2.06 39.95 -11.15
N VAL A 333 2.91 40.09 -12.17
CA VAL A 333 3.14 41.39 -12.85
C VAL A 333 1.88 41.88 -13.55
N ALA A 334 1.22 41.02 -14.33
CA ALA A 334 0.01 41.38 -15.05
C ALA A 334 -1.09 41.91 -14.12
N ARG A 335 -1.34 41.20 -13.01
CA ARG A 335 -2.33 41.63 -11.99
C ARG A 335 -1.96 42.97 -11.36
N ALA A 336 -0.70 43.14 -10.93
CA ALA A 336 -0.25 44.39 -10.31
C ALA A 336 -0.26 45.57 -11.30
N ALA A 337 0.03 45.32 -12.58
CA ALA A 337 -0.03 46.32 -13.64
C ALA A 337 -1.47 46.75 -13.93
N LEU A 338 -2.42 45.80 -13.97
CA LEU A 338 -3.86 46.09 -14.11
C LEU A 338 -4.39 46.94 -12.96
N GLU A 339 -4.07 46.60 -11.71
CA GLU A 339 -4.45 47.40 -10.53
C GLU A 339 -3.88 48.82 -10.58
N SER A 340 -2.73 48.99 -11.22
CA SER A 340 -2.04 50.27 -11.38
C SER A 340 -2.44 51.03 -12.64
N ARG A 341 -3.34 50.47 -13.46
CA ARG A 341 -3.73 50.98 -14.80
C ARG A 341 -2.56 51.11 -15.80
N GLU A 342 -1.52 50.31 -15.62
CA GLU A 342 -0.38 50.19 -16.53
C GLU A 342 -0.69 49.12 -17.59
N PHE A 343 -1.69 49.40 -18.45
CA PHE A 343 -2.24 48.41 -19.39
C PHE A 343 -1.22 47.87 -20.39
N GLY A 344 -0.28 48.70 -20.84
CA GLY A 344 0.83 48.27 -21.70
C GLY A 344 1.66 47.16 -21.04
N ARG A 345 2.10 47.40 -19.79
CA ARG A 345 2.89 46.41 -19.04
C ARG A 345 2.10 45.15 -18.72
N ALA A 346 0.80 45.26 -18.44
CA ALA A 346 -0.05 44.10 -18.23
C ALA A 346 -0.11 43.22 -19.48
N ARG A 347 -0.25 43.83 -20.66
CA ARG A 347 -0.23 43.13 -21.96
C ARG A 347 1.11 42.44 -22.22
N ASP A 348 2.22 43.16 -22.05
CA ASP A 348 3.57 42.63 -22.26
C ASP A 348 3.87 41.45 -21.34
N ALA A 349 3.35 41.47 -20.11
CA ALA A 349 3.51 40.37 -19.16
C ALA A 349 2.67 39.13 -19.54
N LEU A 350 1.47 39.33 -20.11
CA LEU A 350 0.58 38.24 -20.51
C LEU A 350 0.94 37.63 -21.86
N GLU A 351 1.50 38.40 -22.79
CA GLU A 351 1.80 37.98 -24.17
C GLU A 351 2.53 36.61 -24.26
N PRO A 352 3.59 36.32 -23.48
CA PRO A 352 4.25 35.02 -23.54
C PRO A 352 3.36 33.85 -23.10
N LEU A 353 2.32 34.10 -22.29
CA LEU A 353 1.39 33.08 -21.80
C LEU A 353 0.24 32.80 -22.77
N LEU A 354 0.13 33.58 -23.86
CA LEU A 354 -0.88 33.40 -24.89
C LEU A 354 -0.43 32.46 -26.02
N ALA A 355 0.88 32.24 -26.16
CA ALA A 355 1.44 31.39 -27.21
C ALA A 355 1.17 29.90 -26.96
N GLU A 356 1.18 29.49 -25.69
CA GLU A 356 0.71 28.17 -25.25
C GLU A 356 -0.80 28.22 -24.97
N ARG A 357 -1.48 27.07 -24.90
CA ARG A 357 -2.93 27.00 -24.59
C ARG A 357 -3.19 27.78 -23.27
N PRO A 358 -3.77 28.99 -23.31
CA PRO A 358 -3.76 29.88 -22.15
C PRO A 358 -4.68 29.32 -21.06
N SER A 359 -4.26 29.39 -19.80
CA SER A 359 -5.09 28.95 -18.68
C SER A 359 -6.33 29.83 -18.51
N MET A 360 -7.31 29.33 -17.77
CA MET A 360 -8.51 30.08 -17.41
C MET A 360 -8.16 31.45 -16.81
N ARG A 361 -7.22 31.52 -15.86
CA ARG A 361 -6.78 32.77 -15.22
C ARG A 361 -6.09 33.74 -16.19
N VAL A 362 -5.31 33.24 -17.16
CA VAL A 362 -4.73 34.09 -18.22
C VAL A 362 -5.84 34.73 -19.06
N CYS A 363 -6.83 33.93 -19.48
CA CYS A 363 -7.96 34.43 -20.27
C CYS A 363 -8.81 35.45 -19.50
N LEU A 364 -9.04 35.22 -18.20
CA LEU A 364 -9.76 36.16 -17.34
C LEU A 364 -8.99 37.48 -17.18
N LEU A 365 -7.67 37.43 -16.97
CA LEU A 365 -6.85 38.65 -16.89
C LEU A 365 -6.82 39.43 -18.22
N MET A 366 -6.80 38.74 -19.36
CA MET A 366 -6.93 39.39 -20.68
C MET A 366 -8.31 40.05 -20.86
N SER A 367 -9.37 39.41 -20.38
CA SER A 367 -10.71 40.00 -20.38
C SER A 367 -10.77 41.25 -19.50
N ASP A 368 -10.19 41.19 -18.29
CA ASP A 368 -10.15 42.32 -17.37
C ASP A 368 -9.32 43.49 -17.94
N LEU A 369 -8.21 43.19 -18.62
CA LEU A 369 -7.39 44.17 -19.33
C LEU A 369 -8.19 44.91 -20.41
N GLU A 370 -8.83 44.17 -21.31
CA GLU A 370 -9.61 44.74 -22.41
C GLU A 370 -10.78 45.59 -21.91
N GLN A 371 -11.43 45.14 -20.82
CA GLN A 371 -12.52 45.89 -20.20
C GLN A 371 -12.04 47.15 -19.50
N ALA A 372 -10.91 47.09 -18.79
CA ALA A 372 -10.38 48.23 -18.06
C ALA A 372 -9.84 49.34 -18.99
N GLU A 373 -9.30 48.98 -20.15
CA GLU A 373 -8.73 49.94 -21.11
C GLU A 373 -9.78 50.51 -22.08
N HIS A 374 -10.71 49.68 -22.57
CA HIS A 374 -11.62 50.05 -23.66
C HIS A 374 -13.11 49.99 -23.28
N GLY A 375 -13.44 49.58 -22.05
CA GLY A 375 -14.82 49.37 -21.61
C GLY A 375 -15.41 48.04 -22.10
N ALA A 376 -16.74 47.90 -22.04
CA ALA A 376 -17.45 46.67 -22.39
C ALA A 376 -17.44 46.40 -23.91
N THR A 377 -16.34 45.84 -24.40
CA THR A 377 -16.11 45.54 -25.82
C THR A 377 -16.39 44.08 -26.18
N GLY A 378 -16.48 43.79 -27.48
CA GLY A 378 -16.58 42.41 -27.98
C GLY A 378 -15.35 41.54 -27.65
N ARG A 379 -14.15 42.14 -27.61
CA ARG A 379 -12.90 41.42 -27.31
C ARG A 379 -12.85 40.90 -25.88
N GLY A 380 -13.31 41.68 -24.90
CA GLY A 380 -13.42 41.20 -23.51
C GLY A 380 -14.35 39.99 -23.39
N ARG A 381 -15.51 40.02 -24.06
CA ARG A 381 -16.45 38.89 -24.10
C ARG A 381 -15.89 37.67 -24.81
N GLU A 382 -15.10 37.88 -25.86
CA GLU A 382 -14.39 36.79 -26.55
C GLU A 382 -13.43 36.07 -25.60
N TRP A 383 -12.66 36.82 -24.81
CA TRP A 383 -11.76 36.24 -23.79
C TRP A 383 -12.52 35.50 -22.69
N LEU A 384 -13.68 36.01 -22.24
CA LEU A 384 -14.55 35.28 -21.31
C LEU A 384 -15.05 33.96 -21.94
N ALA A 385 -15.47 33.98 -23.20
CA ALA A 385 -15.89 32.78 -23.91
C ALA A 385 -14.74 31.77 -24.07
N ARG A 386 -13.51 32.23 -24.30
CA ARG A 386 -12.30 31.39 -24.33
C ARG A 386 -12.00 30.78 -22.95
N ALA A 387 -12.15 31.54 -21.87
CA ALA A 387 -11.90 31.08 -20.50
C ALA A 387 -12.75 29.85 -20.12
N THR A 388 -13.97 29.72 -20.63
CA THR A 388 -14.85 28.56 -20.36
C THR A 388 -14.32 27.22 -20.89
N ARG A 389 -13.44 27.26 -21.90
CA ARG A 389 -12.84 26.09 -22.57
C ARG A 389 -11.33 25.97 -22.31
N ALA A 390 -10.79 26.90 -21.53
CA ALA A 390 -9.38 26.95 -21.18
C ALA A 390 -9.03 25.87 -20.14
N PRO A 391 -7.79 25.36 -20.14
CA PRO A 391 -7.29 24.52 -19.06
C PRO A 391 -7.44 25.21 -17.71
N ARG A 392 -7.72 24.42 -16.67
CA ARG A 392 -7.76 24.92 -15.30
C ARG A 392 -6.35 25.29 -14.82
N ASP A 393 -6.27 26.35 -14.04
CA ASP A 393 -5.04 26.68 -13.34
C ASP A 393 -4.69 25.63 -12.28
N PRO A 394 -3.41 25.55 -11.88
CA PRO A 394 -3.03 24.76 -10.72
C PRO A 394 -3.85 25.10 -9.48
N ALA A 395 -4.23 24.07 -8.75
CA ALA A 395 -4.94 24.14 -7.48
C ALA A 395 -4.37 23.10 -6.51
N TRP A 396 -4.78 23.14 -5.25
CA TRP A 396 -4.42 22.12 -4.28
C TRP A 396 -5.29 20.88 -4.52
N ILE A 397 -4.66 19.74 -4.83
CA ILE A 397 -5.36 18.49 -5.11
C ILE A 397 -4.93 17.42 -4.11
N ALA A 398 -5.90 16.77 -3.47
CA ALA A 398 -5.70 15.59 -2.64
C ALA A 398 -6.83 14.60 -2.86
N ASP A 399 -6.49 13.34 -3.17
CA ASP A 399 -7.43 12.21 -3.25
C ASP A 399 -8.71 12.52 -4.06
N GLY A 400 -8.55 13.18 -5.21
CA GLY A 400 -9.65 13.56 -6.12
C GLY A 400 -10.38 14.86 -5.76
N ILE A 401 -10.07 15.48 -4.62
CA ILE A 401 -10.63 16.77 -4.23
C ILE A 401 -9.72 17.90 -4.69
N VAL A 402 -10.32 18.86 -5.39
CA VAL A 402 -9.69 20.13 -5.76
C VAL A 402 -10.10 21.18 -4.74
N SER A 403 -9.12 21.89 -4.17
CA SER A 403 -9.30 22.95 -3.19
C SER A 403 -8.48 24.18 -3.57
N ASP A 404 -9.04 25.37 -3.34
CA ASP A 404 -8.31 26.63 -3.47
C ASP A 404 -7.37 26.87 -2.28
N GLN A 405 -7.65 26.25 -1.14
CA GLN A 405 -6.87 26.39 0.08
C GLN A 405 -6.14 25.08 0.40
N TRP A 406 -4.88 25.21 0.81
CA TRP A 406 -4.11 24.08 1.31
C TRP A 406 -4.67 23.60 2.65
N ALA A 407 -4.75 22.28 2.82
CA ALA A 407 -4.98 21.65 4.10
C ALA A 407 -3.85 20.65 4.43
N PRO A 408 -3.52 20.47 5.72
CA PRO A 408 -2.44 19.56 6.13
C PRO A 408 -2.80 18.09 5.93
N ILE A 409 -4.10 17.76 5.93
CA ILE A 409 -4.63 16.41 5.81
C ILE A 409 -5.66 16.33 4.69
N SER A 410 -5.73 15.18 4.03
CA SER A 410 -6.84 14.87 3.14
C SER A 410 -8.14 14.67 3.92
N PRO A 411 -9.26 15.30 3.51
CA PRO A 411 -10.55 15.08 4.14
C PRO A 411 -11.17 13.71 3.78
N VAL A 412 -10.61 12.99 2.80
CA VAL A 412 -11.10 11.67 2.38
C VAL A 412 -10.37 10.56 3.10
N THR A 413 -9.04 10.58 3.01
CA THR A 413 -8.21 9.48 3.54
C THR A 413 -7.69 9.75 4.95
N GLY A 414 -7.66 11.01 5.40
CA GLY A 414 -7.00 11.41 6.64
C GLY A 414 -5.47 11.55 6.51
N ARG A 415 -4.90 11.21 5.33
CA ARG A 415 -3.46 11.20 5.09
C ARG A 415 -2.85 12.60 5.23
N LEU A 416 -1.73 12.68 5.96
CA LEU A 416 -0.91 13.88 6.13
C LEU A 416 -0.13 14.22 4.84
N ASP A 417 0.05 15.52 4.55
CA ASP A 417 0.81 16.04 3.39
C ASP A 417 0.29 15.51 2.04
N ALA A 418 -1.02 15.25 1.95
CA ALA A 418 -1.65 14.71 0.75
C ALA A 418 -1.89 15.75 -0.36
N PHE A 419 -2.02 17.04 0.01
CA PHE A 419 -2.32 18.11 -0.94
C PHE A 419 -1.09 18.50 -1.77
N VAL A 420 -1.22 18.35 -3.08
CA VAL A 420 -0.20 18.70 -4.07
C VAL A 420 -0.70 19.85 -4.95
N TRP A 421 0.17 20.82 -5.24
CA TRP A 421 -0.12 21.93 -6.14
C TRP A 421 0.11 21.54 -7.60
N GLN A 422 -0.95 21.31 -8.36
CA GLN A 422 -0.87 20.91 -9.76
C GLN A 422 -2.14 21.27 -10.54
N ALA A 423 -2.06 21.30 -11.87
CA ALA A 423 -3.23 21.49 -12.73
C ALA A 423 -4.15 20.26 -12.64
N PRO A 424 -5.46 20.44 -12.38
CA PRO A 424 -6.41 19.34 -12.45
C PRO A 424 -6.43 18.71 -13.85
N PRO A 425 -6.57 17.38 -13.98
CA PRO A 425 -6.75 16.76 -15.28
C PRO A 425 -8.02 17.31 -15.97
N ASP A 426 -7.96 17.51 -17.28
CA ASP A 426 -9.07 18.05 -18.09
C ASP A 426 -10.32 17.12 -18.08
N VAL A 427 -10.20 15.89 -17.58
CA VAL A 427 -11.29 14.92 -17.42
C VAL A 427 -11.64 14.80 -15.95
N LEU A 428 -12.87 15.17 -15.58
CA LEU A 428 -13.44 14.90 -14.27
C LEU A 428 -13.67 13.39 -14.12
N VAL A 429 -12.71 12.67 -13.55
CA VAL A 429 -12.94 11.32 -13.03
C VAL A 429 -13.35 11.46 -11.58
N ALA A 430 -14.57 11.04 -11.23
CA ALA A 430 -15.00 10.97 -9.84
C ALA A 430 -14.14 9.93 -9.10
N PRO A 431 -13.67 10.21 -7.87
CA PRO A 431 -12.88 9.25 -7.13
C PRO A 431 -13.74 8.03 -6.77
N GLU A 432 -13.38 6.85 -7.30
CA GLU A 432 -13.75 5.58 -6.68
C GLU A 432 -13.00 5.50 -5.34
N LEU A 433 -13.74 5.46 -4.24
CA LEU A 433 -13.18 5.17 -2.92
C LEU A 433 -12.75 3.69 -2.89
N THR A 434 -11.54 3.40 -3.35
CA THR A 434 -10.90 2.10 -3.15
C THR A 434 -10.52 1.97 -1.67
N MET A 435 -11.47 1.51 -0.86
CA MET A 435 -11.22 1.10 0.52
C MET A 435 -10.55 -0.28 0.44
N SER A 436 -9.22 -0.31 0.60
CA SER A 436 -8.42 -1.54 0.63
C SER A 436 -8.91 -2.48 1.74
N ASP A 437 -9.21 -3.73 1.41
CA ASP A 437 -9.49 -4.79 2.38
C ASP A 437 -8.17 -5.35 2.93
N ASP A 438 -7.51 -4.56 3.77
CA ASP A 438 -6.10 -4.75 4.11
C ASP A 438 -5.91 -5.62 5.37
N VAL A 439 -6.61 -6.75 5.50
CA VAL A 439 -6.34 -7.70 6.61
C VAL A 439 -5.29 -8.74 6.21
N THR A 440 -5.19 -9.05 4.92
CA THR A 440 -4.08 -9.78 4.32
C THR A 440 -3.77 -9.13 2.98
N ALA A 441 -2.58 -8.57 2.81
CA ALA A 441 -2.15 -7.82 1.63
C ALA A 441 -2.72 -8.38 0.32
N ASP A 442 -3.54 -7.58 -0.37
CA ASP A 442 -3.98 -7.88 -1.73
C ASP A 442 -2.88 -7.47 -2.72
N LEU A 443 -2.45 -8.46 -3.48
CA LEU A 443 -1.85 -8.30 -4.80
C LEU A 443 -2.98 -8.32 -5.83
N ASP A 444 -2.83 -7.46 -6.83
CA ASP A 444 -3.51 -7.43 -8.13
C ASP A 444 -4.68 -6.44 -8.32
N ASP A 445 -4.29 -5.27 -8.85
CA ASP A 445 -5.02 -4.50 -9.85
C ASP A 445 -5.43 -5.41 -11.03
N GLU A 446 -6.72 -5.40 -11.40
CA GLU A 446 -7.19 -5.48 -12.80
C GLU A 446 -8.69 -5.04 -12.85
N PRO A 447 -9.10 -4.28 -13.88
CA PRO A 447 -10.37 -3.57 -13.92
C PRO A 447 -11.58 -4.47 -14.18
N ARG A 448 -12.64 -4.27 -13.39
CA ARG A 448 -13.95 -4.89 -13.62
C ARG A 448 -14.70 -4.15 -14.73
N ALA A 449 -14.86 -4.79 -15.90
CA ALA A 449 -15.80 -4.31 -16.92
C ALA A 449 -17.23 -4.37 -16.39
N LEU A 450 -17.96 -3.26 -16.49
CA LEU A 450 -19.38 -3.19 -16.14
C LEU A 450 -20.25 -3.89 -17.21
N PRO A 451 -21.37 -4.52 -16.81
CA PRO A 451 -22.35 -5.04 -17.75
C PRO A 451 -23.07 -3.86 -18.41
N VAL A 452 -23.09 -3.82 -19.74
CA VAL A 452 -24.01 -2.96 -20.49
C VAL A 452 -25.42 -3.49 -20.26
N ALA A 453 -26.27 -2.67 -19.62
CA ALA A 453 -27.69 -2.91 -19.55
C ALA A 453 -28.29 -2.68 -20.95
N ASP A 454 -28.75 -3.75 -21.58
CA ASP A 454 -29.70 -3.70 -22.68
C ASP A 454 -31.07 -3.32 -22.09
N GLU A 455 -31.49 -2.07 -22.27
CA GLU A 455 -32.91 -1.71 -22.22
C GLU A 455 -33.40 -1.43 -23.64
N ALA A 456 -34.31 -2.30 -24.07
CA ALA A 456 -34.96 -2.30 -25.36
C ALA A 456 -35.87 -1.09 -25.56
N THR A 457 -35.97 -0.62 -26.81
CA THR A 457 -37.22 0.00 -27.29
C THR A 457 -37.55 -0.58 -28.66
N THR A 458 -38.53 -1.48 -28.65
CA THR A 458 -39.29 -1.93 -29.81
C THR A 458 -40.09 -0.76 -30.39
N VAL A 459 -39.83 -0.40 -31.64
CA VAL A 459 -40.82 0.30 -32.47
C VAL A 459 -40.96 -0.45 -33.79
N SER A 460 -42.17 -0.98 -33.99
CA SER A 460 -42.62 -1.59 -35.24
C SER A 460 -42.94 -0.47 -36.26
N PRO A 461 -42.48 -0.55 -37.52
CA PRO A 461 -42.85 0.42 -38.54
C PRO A 461 -44.14 -0.01 -39.26
N ALA A 462 -45.09 0.92 -39.38
CA ALA A 462 -46.19 0.83 -40.33
C ALA A 462 -45.84 1.58 -41.64
N PRO A 463 -46.39 1.16 -42.79
CA PRO A 463 -45.82 1.44 -44.12
C PRO A 463 -46.30 2.77 -44.73
N VAL A 464 -45.46 3.39 -45.56
CA VAL A 464 -45.85 4.49 -46.46
C VAL A 464 -45.45 4.10 -47.90
N GLU A 465 -46.46 3.99 -48.76
CA GLU A 465 -46.32 3.87 -50.22
C GLU A 465 -46.40 5.25 -50.91
N PRO A 466 -45.99 5.37 -52.21
CA PRO A 466 -45.15 6.47 -52.69
C PRO A 466 -45.83 7.42 -53.70
N VAL A 467 -45.28 8.62 -53.85
CA VAL A 467 -45.42 9.53 -55.02
C VAL A 467 -44.17 10.43 -55.00
N GLY A 468 -43.39 10.72 -56.05
CA GLY A 468 -43.48 10.49 -57.49
C GLY A 468 -42.73 11.65 -58.18
N GLY A 469 -41.84 11.34 -59.12
CA GLY A 469 -41.18 12.29 -60.05
C GLY A 469 -39.89 12.91 -59.50
N GLY A 470 -38.72 12.83 -60.12
CA GLY A 470 -38.36 12.54 -61.51
C GLY A 470 -37.53 13.71 -62.04
N ALA A 471 -36.20 13.52 -62.17
CA ALA A 471 -35.30 14.11 -63.17
C ALA A 471 -33.83 14.02 -62.71
N GLU A 472 -33.14 13.03 -63.25
CA GLU A 472 -31.68 13.01 -63.52
C GLU A 472 -31.43 13.69 -64.90
N PRO A 473 -30.19 13.90 -65.43
CA PRO A 473 -28.80 13.68 -64.93
C PRO A 473 -27.81 14.82 -65.41
N PRO A 474 -26.49 14.62 -65.73
CA PRO A 474 -25.37 13.85 -65.11
C PRO A 474 -24.04 14.64 -64.91
N SER A 475 -23.07 13.93 -64.29
CA SER A 475 -21.59 13.96 -64.50
C SER A 475 -20.77 14.72 -63.43
N GLU A 476 -19.69 14.23 -62.81
CA GLU A 476 -18.65 13.25 -63.17
C GLU A 476 -17.79 12.92 -61.91
N ALA A 477 -16.97 11.85 -62.00
CA ALA A 477 -15.70 11.60 -61.29
C ALA A 477 -15.64 10.66 -60.04
N ALA A 478 -15.38 9.38 -60.35
CA ALA A 478 -14.24 8.54 -59.94
C ALA A 478 -14.13 7.92 -58.51
N PRO A 479 -13.48 6.74 -58.37
CA PRO A 479 -13.79 5.72 -57.34
C PRO A 479 -12.71 5.51 -56.26
N GLU A 480 -13.13 5.02 -55.08
CA GLU A 480 -12.26 4.51 -53.99
C GLU A 480 -11.97 2.98 -54.11
N PRO A 481 -10.79 2.49 -53.64
CA PRO A 481 -10.36 1.10 -53.77
C PRO A 481 -10.84 0.15 -52.64
N PRO A 482 -10.87 -1.18 -52.86
CA PRO A 482 -11.47 -2.15 -51.95
C PRO A 482 -10.54 -2.65 -50.82
N LYS A 483 -11.15 -2.96 -49.66
CA LYS A 483 -10.54 -3.50 -48.43
C LYS A 483 -10.19 -5.00 -48.53
N PRO A 484 -9.05 -5.48 -47.98
CA PRO A 484 -8.67 -6.90 -47.99
C PRO A 484 -9.30 -7.73 -46.85
N LYS A 485 -9.58 -9.01 -47.13
CA LYS A 485 -10.08 -10.04 -46.20
C LYS A 485 -8.93 -10.81 -45.50
N PRO A 486 -9.12 -11.32 -44.27
CA PRO A 486 -8.06 -11.99 -43.48
C PRO A 486 -7.88 -13.48 -43.85
N GLN A 487 -6.63 -13.95 -43.82
CA GLN A 487 -6.22 -15.36 -43.94
C GLN A 487 -5.80 -15.94 -42.57
N PRO A 488 -5.93 -17.26 -42.33
CA PRO A 488 -5.63 -17.89 -41.04
C PRO A 488 -4.13 -18.21 -40.88
N VAL A 489 -3.63 -18.05 -39.65
CA VAL A 489 -2.24 -18.32 -39.27
C VAL A 489 -2.07 -19.79 -38.85
N VAL A 490 -1.09 -20.46 -39.44
CA VAL A 490 -0.66 -21.84 -39.14
C VAL A 490 0.51 -21.79 -38.15
N PHE A 491 0.45 -22.59 -37.07
CA PHE A 491 1.56 -22.79 -36.14
C PHE A 491 2.50 -23.90 -36.63
N PRO A 492 3.83 -23.69 -36.71
CA PRO A 492 4.77 -24.78 -36.87
C PRO A 492 5.25 -25.33 -35.52
N ALA A 493 5.26 -26.66 -35.40
CA ALA A 493 5.86 -27.42 -34.32
C ALA A 493 7.33 -27.75 -34.64
N GLY A 494 8.23 -27.54 -33.68
CA GLY A 494 9.62 -28.01 -33.70
C GLY A 494 10.34 -27.74 -32.36
N PRO A 495 11.08 -28.71 -31.79
CA PRO A 495 11.68 -28.60 -30.45
C PRO A 495 12.98 -27.75 -30.44
N PRO A 496 13.35 -27.12 -29.31
CA PRO A 496 14.51 -26.25 -29.22
C PRO A 496 15.83 -27.03 -29.08
N ASP A 497 16.78 -26.70 -29.96
CA ASP A 497 18.18 -27.11 -29.91
C ASP A 497 18.96 -26.42 -28.77
N ASP A 498 19.81 -27.22 -28.14
CA ASP A 498 20.75 -26.93 -27.05
C ASP A 498 22.07 -26.35 -27.60
N PRO A 499 22.60 -25.21 -27.09
CA PRO A 499 23.97 -24.80 -27.37
C PRO A 499 24.88 -25.03 -26.15
N GLY A 500 25.74 -26.03 -26.30
CA GLY A 500 26.79 -26.38 -25.35
C GLY A 500 27.95 -25.40 -25.22
N LEU A 501 28.61 -25.57 -24.07
CA LEU A 501 29.96 -25.22 -23.61
C LEU A 501 30.93 -24.61 -24.64
N ARG A 502 31.53 -23.47 -24.26
CA ARG A 502 32.79 -22.97 -24.83
C ARG A 502 33.85 -22.86 -23.73
N ASP A 503 34.91 -23.63 -23.92
CA ASP A 503 36.17 -23.57 -23.16
C ASP A 503 37.01 -22.32 -23.51
N GLU A 504 37.90 -21.96 -22.57
CA GLU A 504 38.78 -20.79 -22.48
C GLU A 504 39.73 -20.52 -23.68
N PRO A 505 40.40 -19.34 -23.68
CA PRO A 505 41.79 -19.36 -23.21
C PRO A 505 42.20 -18.18 -22.31
N THR A 506 42.76 -18.53 -21.15
CA THR A 506 43.89 -17.91 -20.44
C THR A 506 44.57 -16.71 -21.12
N THR A 507 44.63 -15.56 -20.44
CA THR A 507 45.75 -14.62 -20.59
C THR A 507 46.20 -14.10 -19.23
N ARG A 508 47.36 -14.58 -18.78
CA ARG A 508 48.15 -13.98 -17.70
C ARG A 508 48.64 -12.60 -18.13
N ARG A 509 48.46 -11.58 -17.28
CA ARG A 509 49.44 -10.51 -17.12
C ARG A 509 49.45 -10.00 -15.69
N SER A 510 50.59 -10.23 -15.05
CA SER A 510 51.04 -9.58 -13.82
C SER A 510 51.02 -8.05 -13.97
N PHE A 511 50.73 -7.31 -12.91
CA PHE A 511 51.70 -6.45 -12.23
C PHE A 511 51.12 -5.92 -10.91
N PHE A 512 52.01 -5.79 -9.94
CA PHE A 512 51.84 -5.30 -8.56
C PHE A 512 51.09 -3.95 -8.45
N GLY A 513 50.37 -3.78 -7.33
CA GLY A 513 49.80 -2.51 -6.86
C GLY A 513 48.74 -2.73 -5.80
#